data_AF-A0A9W8TGE0-F1
#
_entry.id   AF-A0A9W8TGE0-F1
#
_cell.length_a   1.000
_cell.length_b   1.000
_cell.length_c   1.000
_cell.angle_alpha   90.00
_cell.angle_beta   90.00
_cell.angle_gamma   90.00
#
_symmetry.space_group_name_H-M   'P 1'
#
loop_
_entity.id
_entity.type
_entity.pdbx_description
1 polymer ?
#
loop_
_entity_poly.entity_id
_entity_poly.type
_entity_poly.pdbx_seq_one_letter_code
_entity_poly.pdbx_strand_id
1 'polypeptide(L)'
;MKLSSVLGAAALSGAAYAASYDDIPAIEAYGQHFFYSNNGSQLYAILAAFASFAFLITHYLKGVAYQENYSPNGSANANVQYTDPLADKSKCSRDIPYMKQIFTNVIRVYAIDPTADHDDCMELFAANDIYVVADLSEPSTSINSNDPEWNLPLYERYASVVDALQKYNNVIGFFAGNEVVQAANQTEASAFVKAAVRDTKAYIKTQGYRESLGVGYATADVPSRDELAHYFACQPDDDDTQIDFWGYNVYSWCGYSNYVDSSYGERVEFFSDYPVPVFFAESRFCMAT
;
A
#
# COMPACT_ATOMS: atom_id res chain seq x y z
N MET A 1 -38.12 32.05 46.42
CA MET A 1 -38.24 31.30 45.15
C MET A 1 -37.08 31.69 44.24
N LYS A 2 -35.95 30.98 44.32
CA LYS A 2 -34.88 30.93 43.31
C LYS A 2 -34.21 29.56 43.47
N LEU A 3 -34.51 28.63 42.57
CA LEU A 3 -33.79 27.37 42.44
C LEU A 3 -32.50 27.65 41.68
N SER A 4 -31.36 27.35 42.29
CA SER A 4 -30.07 27.24 41.59
C SER A 4 -29.95 25.84 41.01
N SER A 5 -30.02 25.71 39.69
CA SER A 5 -29.76 24.47 38.97
C SER A 5 -28.26 24.35 38.67
N VAL A 6 -27.62 23.39 39.32
CA VAL A 6 -26.26 22.91 38.98
C VAL A 6 -26.38 22.08 37.69
N LEU A 7 -25.82 22.56 36.59
CA LEU A 7 -25.57 21.70 35.42
C LEU A 7 -24.29 20.91 35.66
N GLY A 8 -24.44 19.61 35.88
CA GLY A 8 -23.34 18.65 35.81
C GLY A 8 -22.88 18.50 34.37
N ALA A 9 -21.58 18.73 34.13
CA ALA A 9 -20.93 18.33 32.90
C ALA A 9 -20.73 16.80 32.95
N ALA A 10 -21.57 16.06 32.23
CA ALA A 10 -21.30 14.67 31.92
C ALA A 10 -20.16 14.63 30.89
N ALA A 11 -18.95 14.32 31.34
CA ALA A 11 -17.88 13.94 30.44
C ALA A 11 -18.23 12.58 29.83
N LEU A 12 -18.58 12.57 28.54
CA LEU A 12 -18.63 11.34 27.75
C LEU A 12 -17.18 10.91 27.49
N SER A 13 -16.62 10.14 28.41
CA SER A 13 -15.44 9.32 28.15
C SER A 13 -15.87 8.14 27.27
N GLY A 14 -15.90 8.36 25.96
CA GLY A 14 -15.89 7.27 25.00
C GLY A 14 -14.48 6.70 24.94
N ALA A 15 -14.18 5.72 25.79
CA ALA A 15 -13.09 4.81 25.52
C ALA A 15 -13.53 3.99 24.30
N ALA A 16 -13.09 4.39 23.10
CA ALA A 16 -13.07 3.47 21.98
C ALA A 16 -12.20 2.29 22.44
N TYR A 17 -12.80 1.10 22.45
CA TYR A 17 -12.05 -0.14 22.65
C TYR A 17 -10.86 -0.12 21.68
N ALA A 18 -9.68 -0.53 22.14
CA ALA A 18 -8.53 -0.71 21.26
C ALA A 18 -9.01 -1.61 20.12
N ALA A 19 -9.11 -1.06 18.91
CA ALA A 19 -9.62 -1.78 17.76
C ALA A 19 -8.66 -2.94 17.50
N SER A 20 -9.15 -4.18 17.61
CA SER A 20 -8.40 -5.32 17.14
C SER A 20 -8.30 -5.27 15.61
N TYR A 21 -7.34 -5.99 15.04
CA TYR A 21 -7.34 -6.22 13.60
C TYR A 21 -8.63 -6.92 13.11
N ASP A 22 -9.43 -7.51 14.00
CA ASP A 22 -10.76 -8.05 13.70
C ASP A 22 -11.87 -6.97 13.70
N ASP A 23 -11.72 -5.91 14.49
CA ASP A 23 -12.74 -4.87 14.67
C ASP A 23 -12.61 -3.70 13.69
N ILE A 24 -11.40 -3.48 13.17
CA ILE A 24 -11.14 -2.44 12.19
C ILE A 24 -11.78 -2.81 10.84
N PRO A 25 -12.52 -1.90 10.18
CA PRO A 25 -13.13 -2.22 8.89
C PRO A 25 -12.06 -2.47 7.83
N ALA A 26 -12.23 -3.53 7.06
CA ALA A 26 -11.42 -3.76 5.87
C ALA A 26 -11.61 -2.62 4.85
N ILE A 27 -10.59 -2.41 4.01
CA ILE A 27 -10.66 -1.49 2.89
C ILE A 27 -10.91 -2.29 1.61
N GLU A 28 -11.89 -1.85 0.84
CA GLU A 28 -12.28 -2.46 -0.43
C GLU A 28 -12.03 -1.48 -1.58
N ALA A 29 -11.56 -1.98 -2.71
CA ALA A 29 -11.42 -1.20 -3.94
C ALA A 29 -12.68 -1.34 -4.79
N TYR A 30 -13.26 -0.22 -5.21
CA TYR A 30 -14.36 -0.19 -6.17
C TYR A 30 -14.14 0.94 -7.18
N GLY A 31 -13.99 0.56 -8.46
CA GLY A 31 -13.58 1.49 -9.50
C GLY A 31 -12.29 2.22 -9.11
N GLN A 32 -12.28 3.54 -9.19
CA GLN A 32 -11.11 4.40 -8.90
C GLN A 32 -10.80 4.62 -7.42
N HIS A 33 -11.57 4.05 -6.50
CA HIS A 33 -11.57 4.50 -5.11
C HIS A 33 -11.55 3.36 -4.10
N PHE A 34 -10.97 3.64 -2.94
CA PHE A 34 -11.03 2.77 -1.78
C PHE A 34 -12.19 3.18 -0.87
N PHE A 35 -12.81 2.21 -0.21
CA PHE A 35 -13.93 2.41 0.70
C PHE A 35 -13.78 1.56 1.96
N TYR A 36 -14.24 2.07 3.10
CA TYR A 36 -14.36 1.27 4.31
C TYR A 36 -15.57 0.34 4.23
N SER A 37 -15.38 -0.95 4.47
CA SER A 37 -16.43 -1.97 4.27
C SER A 37 -17.64 -1.82 5.21
N ASN A 38 -17.45 -1.21 6.39
CA ASN A 38 -18.52 -1.08 7.38
C ASN A 38 -19.54 0.03 7.09
N ASN A 39 -19.12 1.11 6.42
CA ASN A 39 -19.93 2.32 6.26
C ASN A 39 -19.92 2.88 4.83
N GLY A 40 -19.13 2.31 3.92
CA GLY A 40 -19.01 2.75 2.53
C GLY A 40 -18.41 4.15 2.37
N SER A 41 -17.81 4.73 3.42
CA SER A 41 -17.13 6.01 3.31
C SER A 41 -15.85 5.85 2.50
N GLN A 42 -15.60 6.81 1.62
CA GLN A 42 -14.45 6.77 0.73
C GLN A 42 -13.17 7.08 1.49
N LEU A 43 -12.15 6.23 1.30
CA LEU A 43 -10.76 6.52 1.59
C LEU A 43 -10.12 7.08 0.33
N TYR A 44 -9.95 8.39 0.30
CA TYR A 44 -9.37 9.13 -0.80
C TYR A 44 -7.87 8.80 -0.92
N ALA A 45 -7.53 8.01 -1.93
CA ALA A 45 -6.19 7.91 -2.48
C ALA A 45 -5.88 9.19 -3.27
N ILE A 46 -4.80 9.90 -2.92
CA ILE A 46 -4.48 11.18 -3.56
C ILE A 46 -3.21 11.05 -4.43
N LEU A 47 -3.32 11.46 -5.70
CA LEU A 47 -2.21 11.77 -6.63
C LEU A 47 -1.70 13.22 -6.52
N ALA A 48 -2.16 13.96 -5.52
CA ALA A 48 -1.94 15.40 -5.34
C ALA A 48 -1.37 15.77 -3.96
N ALA A 49 -0.17 16.36 -3.94
CA ALA A 49 0.41 16.96 -2.76
C ALA A 49 -0.35 18.24 -2.35
N PHE A 50 -1.56 18.14 -1.79
CA PHE A 50 -2.26 19.27 -1.16
C PHE A 50 -2.18 19.18 0.36
N ALA A 51 -1.00 19.52 0.88
CA ALA A 51 -0.70 19.51 2.32
C ALA A 51 -1.47 20.56 3.14
N SER A 52 -2.03 21.60 2.53
CA SER A 52 -2.53 22.78 3.27
C SER A 52 -3.97 22.68 3.80
N PHE A 53 -4.78 21.72 3.32
CA PHE A 53 -6.16 21.52 3.81
C PHE A 53 -6.48 20.06 4.20
N ALA A 54 -5.61 19.08 3.86
CA ALA A 54 -5.83 17.66 4.13
C ALA A 54 -5.52 17.23 5.58
N PHE A 55 -4.97 18.13 6.41
CA PHE A 55 -4.49 17.81 7.76
C PHE A 55 -5.63 17.44 8.74
N LEU A 56 -6.84 17.98 8.52
CA LEU A 56 -8.02 17.76 9.37
C LEU A 56 -8.95 16.64 8.88
N ILE A 57 -8.68 16.02 7.73
CA ILE A 57 -9.54 15.00 7.12
C ILE A 57 -8.86 13.62 7.29
N THR A 58 -9.53 12.71 7.99
CA THR A 58 -9.09 11.34 8.27
C THR A 58 -9.22 10.40 7.07
N HIS A 59 -9.99 10.80 6.06
CA HIS A 59 -10.35 9.99 4.89
C HIS A 59 -9.32 10.01 3.76
N TYR A 60 -8.05 10.37 4.00
CA TYR A 60 -7.01 10.39 2.96
C TYR A 60 -5.93 9.36 3.24
N LEU A 61 -5.43 8.66 2.22
CA LEU A 61 -4.22 7.84 2.36
C LEU A 61 -3.03 8.74 2.74
N LYS A 62 -2.52 8.58 3.96
CA LYS A 62 -1.36 9.26 4.53
C LYS A 62 -0.33 8.19 4.85
N GLY A 63 0.47 7.89 3.83
CA GLY A 63 1.39 6.77 3.78
C GLY A 63 2.79 7.08 4.31
N VAL A 64 3.44 6.12 4.96
CA VAL A 64 4.90 6.10 5.18
C VAL A 64 5.47 4.73 4.82
N ALA A 65 6.60 4.72 4.11
CA ALA A 65 7.41 3.53 3.91
C ALA A 65 8.05 3.11 5.25
N TYR A 66 7.70 1.93 5.78
CA TYR A 66 8.16 1.43 7.07
C TYR A 66 8.94 0.14 6.87
N GLN A 67 10.25 0.23 6.68
CA GLN A 67 11.10 -0.94 6.48
C GLN A 67 12.52 -0.70 6.99
N GLU A 68 13.06 -1.68 7.70
CA GLU A 68 14.44 -1.64 8.19
C GLU A 68 15.34 -2.54 7.33
N ASN A 69 16.59 -2.09 7.12
CA ASN A 69 17.65 -2.83 6.42
C ASN A 69 17.23 -3.34 5.02
N TYR A 70 16.47 -2.53 4.28
CA TYR A 70 16.04 -2.87 2.92
C TYR A 70 16.78 -2.04 1.88
N SER A 71 17.23 -2.72 0.81
CA SER A 71 17.85 -2.09 -0.35
C SER A 71 16.94 -2.28 -1.58
N PRO A 72 16.30 -1.22 -2.09
CA PRO A 72 15.21 -1.31 -3.08
C PRO A 72 15.65 -1.62 -4.53
N ASN A 73 16.91 -1.95 -4.80
CA ASN A 73 17.35 -2.13 -6.18
C ASN A 73 16.88 -3.48 -6.72
N GLY A 74 15.87 -3.46 -7.61
CA GLY A 74 15.18 -4.56 -8.32
C GLY A 74 16.07 -5.57 -9.05
N SER A 75 17.00 -6.18 -8.33
CA SER A 75 17.89 -7.24 -8.75
C SER A 75 18.01 -8.19 -7.57
N ALA A 76 17.62 -9.45 -7.79
CA ALA A 76 17.68 -10.47 -6.76
C ALA A 76 19.12 -10.57 -6.23
N ASN A 77 19.38 -10.13 -5.00
CA ASN A 77 20.70 -10.20 -4.39
C ASN A 77 20.63 -11.09 -3.16
N ALA A 78 21.10 -12.33 -3.30
CA ALA A 78 21.05 -13.37 -2.28
C ALA A 78 21.76 -13.02 -0.95
N ASN A 79 22.53 -11.93 -0.91
CA ASN A 79 23.25 -11.47 0.28
C ASN A 79 22.56 -10.32 1.02
N VAL A 80 21.39 -9.86 0.57
CA VAL A 80 20.66 -8.77 1.24
C VAL A 80 19.69 -9.37 2.26
N GLN A 81 20.06 -9.25 3.54
CA GLN A 81 19.17 -9.54 4.66
C GLN A 81 18.22 -8.36 4.86
N TYR A 82 16.91 -8.60 4.86
CA TYR A 82 15.92 -7.62 5.31
C TYR A 82 15.59 -7.84 6.78
N THR A 83 15.03 -6.83 7.42
CA THR A 83 14.48 -6.96 8.77
C THR A 83 12.97 -6.74 8.67
N ASP A 84 12.19 -7.74 9.06
CA ASP A 84 10.74 -7.65 9.15
C ASP A 84 10.36 -6.72 10.31
N PRO A 85 9.78 -5.53 10.04
CA PRO A 85 9.41 -4.59 11.08
C PRO A 85 8.07 -4.94 11.75
N LEU A 86 7.28 -5.84 11.17
CA LEU A 86 5.98 -6.29 11.69
C LEU A 86 6.12 -7.46 12.67
N ALA A 87 7.28 -8.11 12.71
CA ALA A 87 7.54 -9.26 13.59
C ALA A 87 8.11 -8.85 14.97
N ASP A 88 8.38 -7.56 15.22
CA ASP A 88 8.97 -7.07 16.47
C ASP A 88 8.08 -6.05 17.16
N LYS A 89 7.32 -6.55 18.15
CA LYS A 89 6.43 -5.74 19.00
C LYS A 89 7.11 -4.49 19.58
N SER A 90 8.37 -4.61 19.98
CA SER A 90 9.09 -3.51 20.63
C SER A 90 9.36 -2.36 19.67
N LYS A 91 9.63 -2.67 18.39
CA LYS A 91 9.86 -1.68 17.33
C LYS A 91 8.56 -1.00 16.91
N CYS A 92 7.52 -1.78 16.57
CA CYS A 92 6.25 -1.17 16.15
C CYS A 92 5.63 -0.34 17.29
N SER A 93 5.69 -0.80 18.55
CA SER A 93 5.23 -0.01 19.72
C SER A 93 6.00 1.31 19.88
N ARG A 94 7.31 1.30 19.63
CA ARG A 94 8.17 2.50 19.70
C ARG A 94 7.84 3.50 18.60
N ASP A 95 7.51 3.02 17.41
CA ASP A 95 7.40 3.84 16.19
C ASP A 95 6.00 4.43 15.98
N ILE A 96 4.94 3.73 16.42
CA ILE A 96 3.54 4.17 16.30
C ILE A 96 3.31 5.60 16.86
N PRO A 97 3.83 5.99 18.04
CA PRO A 97 3.68 7.35 18.56
C PRO A 97 4.21 8.42 17.60
N TYR A 98 5.26 8.13 16.83
CA TYR A 98 5.81 9.07 15.84
C TYR A 98 4.97 9.07 14.55
N MET A 99 4.52 7.90 14.09
CA MET A 99 3.59 7.79 12.95
C MET A 99 2.31 8.61 13.18
N LYS A 100 1.77 8.59 14.40
CA LYS A 100 0.59 9.42 14.76
C LYS A 100 0.88 10.91 14.72
N GLN A 101 2.07 11.35 15.09
CA GLN A 101 2.45 12.78 15.04
C GLN A 101 2.49 13.33 13.61
N ILE A 102 2.72 12.45 12.63
CA ILE A 102 2.69 12.78 11.20
C ILE A 102 1.40 12.31 10.51
N PHE A 103 0.38 11.93 11.30
CA PHE A 103 -0.97 11.57 10.84
C PHE A 103 -0.99 10.39 9.86
N THR A 104 -0.01 9.47 9.97
CA THR A 104 0.03 8.25 9.17
C THR A 104 -1.17 7.37 9.49
N ASN A 105 -1.85 6.91 8.45
CA ASN A 105 -2.91 5.90 8.54
C ASN A 105 -2.67 4.70 7.63
N VAL A 106 -1.62 4.72 6.80
CA VAL A 106 -1.17 3.57 6.02
C VAL A 106 0.34 3.46 6.08
N ILE A 107 0.86 2.26 6.21
CA ILE A 107 2.28 1.96 6.02
C ILE A 107 2.48 1.04 4.82
N ARG A 108 3.60 1.24 4.12
CA ARG A 108 4.09 0.30 3.11
C ARG A 108 5.27 -0.47 3.67
N VAL A 109 5.20 -1.80 3.63
CA VAL A 109 6.30 -2.72 3.98
C VAL A 109 6.76 -3.45 2.74
N TYR A 110 8.06 -3.48 2.48
CA TYR A 110 8.64 -4.07 1.26
C TYR A 110 9.03 -5.53 1.42
N ALA A 111 9.23 -6.00 2.65
CA ALA A 111 9.60 -7.37 2.94
C ALA A 111 9.22 -7.75 4.38
N ILE A 112 8.47 -8.85 4.50
CA ILE A 112 8.12 -9.50 5.76
C ILE A 112 8.62 -10.96 5.75
N ASP A 113 8.84 -11.54 6.92
CA ASP A 113 9.12 -12.96 7.09
C ASP A 113 7.77 -13.69 7.30
N PRO A 114 7.30 -14.49 6.33
CA PRO A 114 6.01 -15.15 6.42
C PRO A 114 5.96 -16.25 7.50
N THR A 115 7.09 -16.62 8.07
CA THR A 115 7.17 -17.63 9.15
C THR A 115 7.11 -17.03 10.55
N ALA A 116 7.24 -15.70 10.66
CA ALA A 116 7.16 -14.97 11.91
C ALA A 116 5.69 -14.71 12.31
N ASP A 117 5.47 -14.41 13.58
CA ASP A 117 4.18 -13.95 14.09
C ASP A 117 4.11 -12.41 13.99
N HIS A 118 3.02 -11.92 13.39
CA HIS A 118 2.76 -10.48 13.23
C HIS A 118 1.58 -9.99 14.06
N ASP A 119 0.92 -10.87 14.84
CA ASP A 119 -0.31 -10.57 15.57
C ASP A 119 -0.16 -9.31 16.45
N ASP A 120 0.92 -9.25 17.24
CA ASP A 120 1.17 -8.16 18.16
C ASP A 120 1.29 -6.78 17.48
N CYS A 121 2.01 -6.69 16.36
CA CYS A 121 2.17 -5.42 15.66
C CYS A 121 0.92 -5.06 14.85
N MET A 122 0.28 -6.03 14.20
CA MET A 122 -0.93 -5.78 13.43
C MET A 122 -2.08 -5.32 14.33
N GLU A 123 -2.18 -5.86 15.55
CA GLU A 123 -3.10 -5.41 16.59
C GLU A 123 -2.80 -3.96 17.02
N LEU A 124 -1.52 -3.64 17.25
CA LEU A 124 -1.12 -2.28 17.62
C LEU A 124 -1.38 -1.26 16.50
N PHE A 125 -1.17 -1.65 15.24
CA PHE A 125 -1.49 -0.80 14.09
C PHE A 125 -3.01 -0.60 13.95
N ALA A 126 -3.80 -1.67 14.05
CA ALA A 126 -5.26 -1.61 14.02
C ALA A 126 -5.82 -0.71 15.13
N ALA A 127 -5.30 -0.84 16.35
CA ALA A 127 -5.69 -0.01 17.49
C ALA A 127 -5.36 1.48 17.33
N ASN A 128 -4.58 1.84 16.31
CA ASN A 128 -4.22 3.21 15.97
C ASN A 128 -4.70 3.63 14.57
N ASP A 129 -5.65 2.90 13.98
CA ASP A 129 -6.22 3.16 12.65
C ASP A 129 -5.17 3.17 11.52
N ILE A 130 -4.12 2.35 11.67
CA ILE A 130 -3.04 2.20 10.69
C ILE A 130 -3.24 0.91 9.90
N TYR A 131 -3.33 1.07 8.59
CA TYR A 131 -3.42 0.00 7.61
C TYR A 131 -2.06 -0.32 6.97
N VAL A 132 -1.97 -1.46 6.31
CA VAL A 132 -0.74 -1.97 5.70
C VAL A 132 -0.99 -2.32 4.23
N VAL A 133 -0.07 -1.89 3.38
CA VAL A 133 0.14 -2.45 2.03
C VAL A 133 1.49 -3.13 2.03
N ALA A 134 1.54 -4.40 1.62
CA ALA A 134 2.78 -5.19 1.68
C ALA A 134 3.23 -5.65 0.30
N ASP A 135 4.52 -5.54 0.01
CA ASP A 135 5.10 -6.17 -1.18
C ASP A 135 5.22 -7.70 -0.96
N LEU A 136 4.88 -8.49 -1.98
CA LEU A 136 4.93 -9.96 -1.90
C LEU A 136 6.36 -10.50 -2.06
N SER A 137 7.17 -9.80 -2.83
CA SER A 137 8.58 -10.13 -3.06
C SER A 137 9.48 -9.78 -1.87
N GLU A 138 10.69 -10.30 -1.91
CA GLU A 138 11.81 -9.87 -1.06
C GLU A 138 13.06 -9.66 -1.92
N PRO A 139 14.13 -9.02 -1.40
CA PRO A 139 15.35 -8.78 -2.17
C PRO A 139 16.00 -10.03 -2.79
N SER A 140 15.84 -11.22 -2.22
CA SER A 140 16.36 -12.49 -2.77
C SER A 140 15.38 -13.17 -3.72
N THR A 141 14.08 -12.91 -3.59
CA THR A 141 13.00 -13.63 -4.27
C THR A 141 12.06 -12.60 -4.91
N SER A 142 12.43 -12.13 -6.09
CA SER A 142 11.71 -11.14 -6.89
C SER A 142 11.87 -11.42 -8.39
N ILE A 143 10.94 -10.90 -9.20
CA ILE A 143 11.04 -10.99 -10.66
C ILE A 143 12.23 -10.14 -11.13
N ASN A 144 13.17 -10.75 -11.84
CA ASN A 144 14.33 -10.05 -12.39
C ASN A 144 13.95 -9.31 -13.67
N SER A 145 14.13 -7.99 -13.70
CA SER A 145 13.80 -7.14 -14.84
C SER A 145 14.50 -7.51 -16.16
N ASN A 146 15.71 -8.07 -16.08
CA ASN A 146 16.55 -8.36 -17.26
C ASN A 146 16.46 -9.82 -17.73
N ASP A 147 15.92 -10.70 -16.89
CA ASP A 147 15.72 -12.12 -17.18
C ASP A 147 14.46 -12.58 -16.43
N PRO A 148 13.28 -12.09 -16.85
CA PRO A 148 12.07 -12.23 -16.07
C PRO A 148 11.54 -13.67 -16.13
N GLU A 149 11.22 -14.20 -14.96
CA GLU A 149 10.57 -15.49 -14.81
C GLU A 149 9.40 -15.36 -13.85
N TRP A 150 8.39 -16.21 -14.03
CA TRP A 150 7.35 -16.47 -13.05
C TRP A 150 7.33 -17.98 -12.82
N ASN A 151 7.92 -18.40 -11.71
CA ASN A 151 8.24 -19.80 -11.42
C ASN A 151 7.73 -20.19 -10.02
N LEU A 152 7.82 -21.49 -9.70
CA LEU A 152 7.27 -22.02 -8.46
C LEU A 152 7.84 -21.37 -7.19
N PRO A 153 9.17 -21.13 -7.06
CA PRO A 153 9.71 -20.41 -5.91
C PRO A 153 9.13 -19.01 -5.70
N LEU A 154 8.92 -18.23 -6.77
CA LEU A 154 8.29 -16.92 -6.70
C LEU A 154 6.82 -17.03 -6.27
N TYR A 155 6.08 -17.98 -6.85
CA TYR A 155 4.69 -18.25 -6.49
C TYR A 155 4.56 -18.66 -5.02
N GLU A 156 5.39 -19.59 -4.54
CA GLU A 156 5.40 -20.06 -3.14
C GLU A 156 5.72 -18.92 -2.17
N ARG A 157 6.67 -18.05 -2.52
CA ARG A 157 6.96 -16.84 -1.74
C ARG A 157 5.73 -15.95 -1.62
N TYR A 158 5.05 -15.68 -2.74
CA TYR A 158 3.90 -14.78 -2.77
C TYR A 158 2.73 -15.37 -1.97
N ALA A 159 2.43 -16.65 -2.17
CA ALA A 159 1.42 -17.38 -1.40
C ALA A 159 1.72 -17.34 0.11
N SER A 160 2.98 -17.56 0.52
CA SER A 160 3.36 -17.55 1.94
C SER A 160 3.15 -16.18 2.60
N VAL A 161 3.43 -15.08 1.89
CA VAL A 161 3.16 -13.72 2.39
C VAL A 161 1.66 -13.46 2.50
N VAL A 162 0.88 -13.91 1.52
CA VAL A 162 -0.60 -13.85 1.59
C VAL A 162 -1.11 -14.62 2.81
N ASP A 163 -0.66 -15.86 3.02
CA ASP A 163 -1.11 -16.71 4.13
C ASP A 163 -0.84 -16.07 5.50
N ALA A 164 0.34 -15.45 5.65
CA ALA A 164 0.74 -14.79 6.89
C ALA A 164 -0.11 -13.55 7.20
N LEU A 165 -0.50 -12.79 6.17
CA LEU A 165 -1.12 -11.47 6.34
C LEU A 165 -2.63 -11.43 6.08
N GLN A 166 -3.21 -12.43 5.42
CA GLN A 166 -4.61 -12.38 4.96
C GLN A 166 -5.60 -12.23 6.11
N LYS A 167 -5.31 -12.73 7.31
CA LYS A 167 -6.24 -12.70 8.46
C LYS A 167 -6.49 -11.29 9.03
N TYR A 168 -5.60 -10.33 8.79
CA TYR A 168 -5.67 -9.01 9.41
C TYR A 168 -6.52 -8.02 8.59
N ASN A 169 -7.64 -7.49 9.13
CA ASN A 169 -8.50 -6.58 8.34
C ASN A 169 -7.81 -5.26 7.98
N ASN A 170 -6.79 -4.85 8.73
CA ASN A 170 -5.97 -3.69 8.42
C ASN A 170 -4.92 -3.93 7.31
N VAL A 171 -4.90 -5.10 6.65
CA VAL A 171 -4.17 -5.28 5.39
C VAL A 171 -5.09 -4.94 4.22
N ILE A 172 -4.72 -3.89 3.48
CA ILE A 172 -5.43 -3.42 2.28
C ILE A 172 -5.20 -4.36 1.11
N GLY A 173 -3.96 -4.82 0.96
CA GLY A 173 -3.57 -5.63 -0.17
C GLY A 173 -2.07 -5.66 -0.37
N PHE A 174 -1.69 -6.13 -1.55
CA PHE A 174 -0.32 -6.52 -1.83
C PHE A 174 0.20 -5.94 -3.15
N PHE A 175 1.49 -5.63 -3.20
CA PHE A 175 2.18 -5.36 -4.46
C PHE A 175 2.81 -6.65 -5.00
N ALA A 176 2.38 -7.06 -6.21
CA ALA A 176 2.96 -8.19 -6.93
C ALA A 176 4.23 -7.85 -7.73
N GLY A 177 4.72 -6.61 -7.58
CA GLY A 177 5.96 -6.14 -8.16
C GLY A 177 6.19 -4.68 -7.80
N ASN A 178 7.45 -4.32 -7.60
CA ASN A 178 7.90 -2.96 -7.34
C ASN A 178 9.02 -2.60 -8.30
N GLU A 179 8.79 -1.59 -9.14
CA GLU A 179 9.76 -1.08 -10.11
C GLU A 179 10.46 -2.18 -10.92
N VAL A 180 9.72 -3.22 -11.30
CA VAL A 180 10.27 -4.32 -12.12
C VAL A 180 10.64 -3.80 -13.51
N VAL A 181 9.96 -2.79 -14.02
CA VAL A 181 10.35 -2.11 -15.27
C VAL A 181 10.95 -0.75 -14.92
N GLN A 182 12.26 -0.59 -15.08
CA GLN A 182 13.00 0.66 -14.81
C GLN A 182 13.56 1.30 -16.08
N ALA A 183 13.58 0.56 -17.19
CA ALA A 183 14.08 1.02 -18.47
C ALA A 183 13.25 0.44 -19.63
N ALA A 184 13.30 1.10 -20.78
CA ALA A 184 12.51 0.74 -21.96
C ALA A 184 12.79 -0.68 -22.49
N ASN A 185 13.97 -1.25 -22.21
CA ASN A 185 14.33 -2.62 -22.60
C ASN A 185 13.85 -3.70 -21.62
N GLN A 186 13.17 -3.33 -20.52
CA GLN A 186 12.70 -4.25 -19.48
C GLN A 186 11.18 -4.46 -19.53
N THR A 187 10.49 -3.89 -20.51
CA THR A 187 9.02 -3.91 -20.59
C THR A 187 8.46 -5.33 -20.68
N GLU A 188 9.21 -6.30 -21.20
CA GLU A 188 8.81 -7.72 -21.25
C GLU A 188 8.54 -8.30 -19.84
N ALA A 189 9.24 -7.81 -18.81
CA ALA A 189 9.02 -8.24 -17.43
C ALA A 189 7.61 -7.94 -16.92
N SER A 190 6.91 -6.95 -17.50
CA SER A 190 5.53 -6.63 -17.13
C SER A 190 4.56 -7.80 -17.35
N ALA A 191 4.80 -8.65 -18.34
CA ALA A 191 3.96 -9.82 -18.60
C ALA A 191 4.02 -10.84 -17.45
N PHE A 192 5.21 -11.01 -16.86
CA PHE A 192 5.43 -11.90 -15.72
C PHE A 192 4.82 -11.33 -14.43
N VAL A 193 4.88 -10.01 -14.25
CA VAL A 193 4.16 -9.34 -13.16
C VAL A 193 2.65 -9.52 -13.31
N LYS A 194 2.08 -9.40 -14.52
CA LYS A 194 0.64 -9.68 -14.73
C LYS A 194 0.27 -11.12 -14.43
N ALA A 195 1.13 -12.09 -14.78
CA ALA A 195 0.93 -13.48 -14.38
C ALA A 195 0.95 -13.63 -12.85
N ALA A 196 1.87 -12.95 -12.16
CA ALA A 196 1.93 -12.94 -10.70
C ALA A 196 0.66 -12.35 -10.06
N VAL A 197 0.15 -11.23 -10.60
CA VAL A 197 -1.13 -10.63 -10.18
C VAL A 197 -2.27 -11.63 -10.32
N ARG A 198 -2.46 -12.18 -11.53
CA ARG A 198 -3.51 -13.16 -11.83
C ARG A 198 -3.46 -14.35 -10.86
N ASP A 199 -2.28 -14.96 -10.72
CA ASP A 199 -2.12 -16.19 -9.96
C ASP A 199 -2.27 -15.93 -8.46
N THR A 200 -1.85 -14.77 -7.95
CA THR A 200 -2.05 -14.37 -6.55
C THR A 200 -3.54 -14.13 -6.26
N LYS A 201 -4.26 -13.43 -7.14
CA LYS A 201 -5.71 -13.21 -7.00
C LYS A 201 -6.47 -14.55 -7.05
N ALA A 202 -6.11 -15.43 -7.98
CA ALA A 202 -6.66 -16.77 -8.05
C ALA A 202 -6.38 -17.57 -6.76
N TYR A 203 -5.17 -17.47 -6.21
CA TYR A 203 -4.82 -18.11 -4.95
C TYR A 203 -5.70 -17.63 -3.78
N ILE A 204 -5.78 -16.31 -3.56
CA ILE A 204 -6.64 -15.68 -2.54
C ILE A 204 -8.07 -16.20 -2.64
N LYS A 205 -8.63 -16.23 -3.86
CA LYS A 205 -9.98 -16.71 -4.13
C LYS A 205 -10.15 -18.21 -3.85
N THR A 206 -9.20 -19.05 -4.26
CA THR A 206 -9.26 -20.51 -4.07
C THR A 206 -9.11 -20.93 -2.61
N GLN A 207 -8.34 -20.19 -1.81
CA GLN A 207 -8.22 -20.42 -0.37
C GLN A 207 -9.44 -19.91 0.42
N GLY A 208 -10.32 -19.12 -0.19
CA GLY A 208 -11.47 -18.52 0.48
C GLY A 208 -11.06 -17.41 1.46
N TYR A 209 -9.96 -16.71 1.17
CA TYR A 209 -9.54 -15.54 1.93
C TYR A 209 -10.44 -14.33 1.64
N ARG A 210 -10.25 -13.25 2.39
CA ARG A 210 -11.05 -12.02 2.25
C ARG A 210 -10.97 -11.48 0.82
N GLU A 211 -12.13 -11.31 0.18
CA GLU A 211 -12.24 -10.73 -1.18
C GLU A 211 -11.78 -9.27 -1.24
N SER A 212 -11.72 -8.58 -0.10
CA SER A 212 -11.24 -7.20 0.00
C SER A 212 -9.73 -7.04 -0.27
N LEU A 213 -8.95 -8.14 -0.23
CA LEU A 213 -7.51 -8.11 -0.45
C LEU A 213 -7.19 -7.82 -1.91
N GLY A 214 -6.73 -6.59 -2.20
CA GLY A 214 -6.30 -6.22 -3.54
C GLY A 214 -4.88 -6.67 -3.88
N VAL A 215 -4.62 -6.93 -5.16
CA VAL A 215 -3.28 -7.19 -5.68
C VAL A 215 -2.94 -6.14 -6.74
N GLY A 216 -1.99 -5.27 -6.43
CA GLY A 216 -1.57 -4.14 -7.24
C GLY A 216 -0.14 -4.24 -7.78
N TYR A 217 0.30 -3.15 -8.41
CA TYR A 217 1.68 -2.96 -8.87
C TYR A 217 2.21 -1.59 -8.46
N ALA A 218 3.47 -1.53 -8.03
CA ALA A 218 4.18 -0.29 -7.76
C ALA A 218 5.15 0.01 -8.91
N THR A 219 4.89 1.07 -9.68
CA THR A 219 5.69 1.44 -10.86
C THR A 219 6.74 2.50 -10.54
N ALA A 220 7.85 2.47 -11.30
CA ALA A 220 8.83 3.54 -11.36
C ALA A 220 8.36 4.69 -12.26
N ASP A 221 8.92 5.88 -12.08
CA ASP A 221 8.70 7.02 -12.97
C ASP A 221 9.59 6.97 -14.23
N VAL A 222 9.22 6.08 -15.14
CA VAL A 222 9.93 5.84 -16.42
C VAL A 222 9.19 6.44 -17.61
N PRO A 223 9.84 6.68 -18.76
CA PRO A 223 9.16 7.20 -19.95
C PRO A 223 7.99 6.34 -20.44
N SER A 224 8.03 5.03 -20.22
CA SER A 224 6.98 4.07 -20.61
C SER A 224 5.86 3.90 -19.57
N ARG A 225 5.76 4.80 -18.59
CA ARG A 225 4.83 4.70 -17.45
C ARG A 225 3.36 4.64 -17.87
N ASP A 226 2.99 5.38 -18.93
CA ASP A 226 1.60 5.53 -19.35
C ASP A 226 1.15 4.24 -20.06
N GLU A 227 2.02 3.67 -20.89
CA GLU A 227 1.83 2.35 -21.50
C GLU A 227 1.80 1.24 -20.45
N LEU A 228 2.66 1.30 -19.43
CA LEU A 228 2.63 0.34 -18.31
C LEU A 228 1.30 0.43 -17.55
N ALA A 229 0.83 1.63 -17.22
CA ALA A 229 -0.46 1.83 -16.57
C ALA A 229 -1.59 1.19 -17.39
N HIS A 230 -1.70 1.51 -18.69
CA HIS A 230 -2.70 0.89 -19.56
C HIS A 230 -2.54 -0.64 -19.64
N TYR A 231 -1.32 -1.16 -19.68
CA TYR A 231 -1.05 -2.59 -19.76
C TYR A 231 -1.50 -3.34 -18.50
N PHE A 232 -1.24 -2.79 -17.31
CA PHE A 232 -1.66 -3.41 -16.05
C PHE A 232 -3.16 -3.24 -15.81
N ALA A 233 -3.78 -2.17 -16.32
CA ALA A 233 -5.23 -1.99 -16.28
C ALA A 233 -6.00 -2.83 -17.31
N CYS A 234 -5.37 -3.33 -18.37
CA CYS A 234 -6.10 -4.09 -19.39
C CYS A 234 -6.42 -5.52 -18.91
N GLN A 235 -7.60 -6.02 -19.29
CA GLN A 235 -8.01 -7.39 -19.07
C GLN A 235 -8.27 -8.07 -20.42
N PRO A 236 -7.27 -8.73 -21.02
CA PRO A 236 -7.56 -9.68 -22.09
C PRO A 236 -8.39 -10.83 -21.50
N ASP A 237 -9.55 -11.10 -22.12
CA ASP A 237 -10.32 -12.33 -21.97
C ASP A 237 -10.95 -12.65 -20.58
N ASP A 238 -11.19 -11.63 -19.73
CA ASP A 238 -11.88 -11.78 -18.41
C ASP A 238 -11.14 -12.71 -17.41
N ASP A 239 -9.82 -12.85 -17.57
CA ASP A 239 -8.97 -13.75 -16.76
C ASP A 239 -8.48 -13.11 -15.43
N ASP A 240 -9.20 -12.14 -14.85
CA ASP A 240 -8.81 -11.43 -13.61
C ASP A 240 -7.35 -10.86 -13.62
N THR A 241 -6.80 -10.57 -14.81
CA THR A 241 -5.38 -10.17 -15.00
C THR A 241 -5.10 -8.70 -14.73
N GLN A 242 -6.13 -7.89 -14.50
CA GLN A 242 -5.98 -6.48 -14.11
C GLN A 242 -5.63 -6.38 -12.62
N ILE A 243 -4.76 -5.44 -12.32
CA ILE A 243 -4.41 -5.03 -10.96
C ILE A 243 -5.61 -4.43 -10.22
N ASP A 244 -5.67 -4.58 -8.91
CA ASP A 244 -6.75 -3.97 -8.11
C ASP A 244 -6.44 -2.54 -7.68
N PHE A 245 -5.17 -2.12 -7.75
CA PHE A 245 -4.73 -0.74 -7.53
C PHE A 245 -3.35 -0.47 -8.13
N TRP A 246 -3.08 0.80 -8.42
CA TRP A 246 -1.82 1.29 -8.97
C TRP A 246 -1.07 2.14 -7.95
N GLY A 247 0.12 1.66 -7.57
CA GLY A 247 1.10 2.40 -6.80
C GLY A 247 2.08 3.10 -7.72
N TYR A 248 2.36 4.38 -7.48
CA TYR A 248 3.27 5.15 -8.30
C TYR A 248 4.39 5.77 -7.46
N ASN A 249 5.65 5.44 -7.77
CA ASN A 249 6.81 6.00 -7.08
C ASN A 249 7.26 7.27 -7.81
N VAL A 250 6.91 8.45 -7.28
CA VAL A 250 7.14 9.74 -7.95
C VAL A 250 8.00 10.66 -7.10
N TYR A 251 9.10 11.13 -7.69
CA TYR A 251 10.10 11.98 -7.00
C TYR A 251 10.29 13.34 -7.67
N SER A 252 9.41 13.74 -8.59
CA SER A 252 9.56 14.96 -9.38
C SER A 252 9.26 16.26 -8.62
N TRP A 253 8.67 16.19 -7.42
CA TRP A 253 8.45 17.38 -6.59
C TRP A 253 9.68 17.68 -5.71
N CYS A 254 10.51 18.59 -6.18
CA CYS A 254 11.78 18.94 -5.56
C CYS A 254 11.85 20.43 -5.17
N GLY A 255 12.36 20.72 -3.96
CA GLY A 255 12.52 22.08 -3.46
C GLY A 255 11.21 22.90 -3.48
N TYR A 256 11.32 24.17 -3.86
CA TYR A 256 10.17 25.06 -4.05
C TYR A 256 9.49 24.82 -5.42
N SER A 257 9.05 23.59 -5.68
CA SER A 257 8.25 23.24 -6.87
C SER A 257 6.76 23.56 -6.66
N ASN A 258 5.97 23.43 -7.72
CA ASN A 258 4.52 23.58 -7.71
C ASN A 258 3.86 22.49 -8.58
N TYR A 259 2.53 22.47 -8.61
CA TYR A 259 1.74 21.45 -9.29
C TYR A 259 2.04 21.32 -10.80
N VAL A 260 2.42 22.42 -11.45
CA VAL A 260 2.78 22.45 -12.86
C VAL A 260 4.23 21.99 -13.03
N ASP A 261 5.17 22.61 -12.30
CA ASP A 261 6.61 22.35 -12.48
C ASP A 261 7.04 20.94 -12.04
N SER A 262 6.31 20.31 -11.11
CA SER A 262 6.51 18.91 -10.72
C SER A 262 5.91 17.92 -11.73
N SER A 263 5.16 18.40 -12.72
CA SER A 263 4.32 17.60 -13.64
C SER A 263 3.27 16.75 -12.91
N TYR A 264 2.87 17.10 -11.69
CA TYR A 264 1.77 16.39 -11.00
C TYR A 264 0.42 16.66 -11.68
N GLY A 265 0.25 17.82 -12.31
CA GLY A 265 -0.91 18.14 -13.15
C GLY A 265 -1.17 17.12 -14.25
N GLU A 266 -0.16 16.88 -15.07
CA GLU A 266 -0.21 15.92 -16.19
C GLU A 266 -0.56 14.51 -15.70
N ARG A 267 -0.01 14.10 -14.55
CA ARG A 267 -0.29 12.79 -13.95
C ARG A 267 -1.75 12.67 -13.49
N VAL A 268 -2.29 13.69 -12.83
CA VAL A 268 -3.69 13.69 -12.40
C VAL A 268 -4.64 13.67 -13.59
N GLU A 269 -4.31 14.40 -14.67
CA GLU A 269 -5.10 14.39 -15.90
C GLU A 269 -5.08 13.00 -16.56
N PHE A 270 -3.90 12.39 -16.68
CA PHE A 270 -3.75 11.04 -17.24
C PHE A 270 -4.55 9.98 -16.46
N PHE A 271 -4.53 10.02 -15.13
CA PHE A 271 -5.23 9.04 -14.30
C PHE A 271 -6.70 9.37 -14.03
N SER A 272 -7.25 10.43 -14.65
CA SER A 272 -8.61 10.90 -14.35
C SER A 272 -9.73 9.90 -14.69
N ASP A 273 -9.51 9.03 -15.68
CA ASP A 273 -10.45 7.98 -16.12
C ASP A 273 -9.88 6.55 -15.96
N TYR A 274 -8.75 6.41 -15.25
CA TYR A 274 -8.11 5.12 -15.02
C TYR A 274 -9.02 4.17 -14.21
N PRO A 275 -9.13 2.87 -14.49
CA PRO A 275 -10.24 2.06 -13.97
C PRO A 275 -10.10 1.61 -12.50
N VAL A 276 -8.93 1.79 -11.89
CA VAL A 276 -8.60 1.29 -10.54
C VAL A 276 -8.01 2.40 -9.67
N PRO A 277 -7.98 2.25 -8.33
CA PRO A 277 -7.44 3.28 -7.45
C PRO A 277 -5.97 3.54 -7.71
N VAL A 278 -5.58 4.83 -7.69
CA VAL A 278 -4.21 5.26 -7.91
C VAL A 278 -3.70 6.08 -6.73
N PHE A 279 -2.52 5.77 -6.23
CA PHE A 279 -1.86 6.54 -5.17
C PHE A 279 -0.33 6.57 -5.35
N PHE A 280 0.32 7.54 -4.71
CA PHE A 280 1.77 7.50 -4.60
C PHE A 280 2.21 6.44 -3.60
N ALA A 281 2.79 5.36 -4.10
CA ALA A 281 3.36 4.30 -3.25
C ALA A 281 4.68 4.72 -2.63
N GLU A 282 5.41 5.62 -3.31
CA GLU A 282 6.50 6.42 -2.76
C GLU A 282 6.42 7.85 -3.29
N SER A 283 6.74 8.80 -2.42
CA SER A 283 7.07 10.15 -2.85
C SER A 283 8.09 10.76 -1.90
N ARG A 284 8.95 11.64 -2.40
CA ARG A 284 9.87 12.40 -1.57
C ARG A 284 9.93 13.84 -2.06
N PHE A 285 9.87 14.76 -1.11
CA PHE A 285 10.29 16.13 -1.36
C PHE A 285 11.81 16.16 -1.29
N CYS A 286 12.49 16.27 -2.44
CA CYS A 286 13.94 16.41 -2.41
C CYS A 286 14.33 17.84 -1.95
N MET A 287 15.39 17.96 -1.14
CA MET A 287 15.83 19.27 -0.62
C MET A 287 16.23 20.20 -1.77
N ALA A 288 15.84 21.47 -1.70
CA ALA A 288 16.34 22.49 -2.61
C ALA A 288 17.86 22.59 -2.46
N THR A 289 18.60 22.33 -3.54
CA THR A 289 20.04 22.61 -3.64
C THR A 289 20.30 24.10 -3.70
#